data_AF-A0A6A1QIL3-F1
#
_entry.id   AF-A0A6A1QIL3-F1
#
_cell.length_a   1.000
_cell.length_b   1.000
_cell.length_c   1.000
_cell.angle_alpha   90.00
_cell.angle_beta   90.00
_cell.angle_gamma   90.00
#
_symmetry.space_group_name_H-M   'P 1'
#
loop_
_entity.id
_entity.type
_entity.pdbx_description
1 polymer ?
#
loop_
_entity_poly.entity_id
_entity_poly.type
_entity_poly.pdbx_seq_one_letter_code
_entity_poly.pdbx_strand_id
1 'polypeptide(L)'
;ELSDLQRDPPAHCSAGPVGDDLFHWQATIMGPIAFTTKIYHPNINSNGSICLDILRSQWSPALTVSKVLLSICSLLCDPNPDDPLVPDIAQIYKSDKE
;
A
#
# COMPACT_ATOMS: atom_id res chain seq x y z
N GLU A 1 -27.17 -11.41 -5.55
CA GLU A 1 -25.78 -11.76 -5.90
C GLU A 1 -25.01 -10.54 -6.43
N LEU A 2 -25.09 -10.23 -7.73
CA LEU A 2 -24.37 -9.12 -8.39
C LEU A 2 -24.69 -7.72 -7.84
N SER A 3 -25.97 -7.47 -7.58
CA SER A 3 -26.49 -6.21 -7.05
C SER A 3 -26.16 -6.01 -5.57
N ASP A 4 -25.83 -7.09 -4.85
CA ASP A 4 -25.49 -7.05 -3.42
C ASP A 4 -24.03 -6.65 -3.21
N LEU A 5 -23.13 -7.06 -4.12
CA LEU A 5 -21.73 -6.64 -4.16
C LEU A 5 -21.54 -5.15 -4.50
N GLN A 6 -22.48 -4.54 -5.22
CA GLN A 6 -22.51 -3.10 -5.48
C GLN A 6 -23.14 -2.29 -4.35
N ARG A 7 -24.03 -2.90 -3.55
CA ARG A 7 -24.73 -2.21 -2.46
C ARG A 7 -23.91 -2.10 -1.18
N ASP A 8 -23.05 -3.08 -0.90
CA ASP A 8 -22.21 -3.07 0.29
C ASP A 8 -20.90 -3.86 0.03
N PRO A 9 -19.95 -3.28 -0.74
CA PRO A 9 -18.69 -3.97 -1.01
C PRO A 9 -17.97 -4.25 0.31
N PRO A 10 -17.38 -5.46 0.49
CA PRO A 10 -16.55 -5.73 1.66
C PRO A 10 -15.50 -4.63 1.77
N ALA A 11 -15.30 -4.08 2.97
CA ALA A 11 -14.21 -3.13 3.19
C ALA A 11 -12.94 -3.74 2.58
N HIS A 12 -12.29 -2.98 1.69
CA HIS A 12 -11.05 -3.38 1.01
C HIS A 12 -11.18 -4.31 -0.21
N CYS A 13 -12.37 -4.58 -0.74
CA CYS A 13 -12.54 -5.34 -1.98
C CYS A 13 -13.48 -4.63 -2.96
N SER A 14 -13.05 -4.44 -4.21
CA SER A 14 -13.92 -4.07 -5.34
C SER A 14 -13.91 -5.17 -6.38
N ALA A 15 -15.03 -5.41 -7.06
CA ALA A 15 -15.08 -6.32 -8.20
C ALA A 15 -16.09 -5.81 -9.24
N GLY A 16 -15.74 -5.91 -10.52
CA GLY A 16 -16.59 -5.51 -11.63
C GLY A 16 -16.17 -6.10 -12.97
N PRO A 17 -17.07 -6.12 -13.97
CA PRO A 17 -16.74 -6.58 -15.31
C PRO A 17 -15.75 -5.63 -16.00
N VAL A 18 -14.87 -6.18 -16.83
CA VAL A 18 -13.87 -5.44 -17.59
C VAL A 18 -14.50 -4.99 -18.91
N GLY A 19 -14.87 -3.71 -19.00
CA GLY A 19 -15.54 -3.16 -20.19
C GLY A 19 -16.95 -3.71 -20.38
N ASP A 20 -17.35 -3.99 -21.62
CA ASP A 20 -18.68 -4.52 -21.95
C ASP A 20 -18.77 -6.05 -21.85
N ASP A 21 -17.65 -6.74 -21.60
CA ASP A 21 -17.63 -8.20 -21.47
C ASP A 21 -18.05 -8.63 -20.06
N LEU A 22 -19.32 -9.01 -19.94
CA LEU A 22 -19.91 -9.52 -18.71
C LEU A 22 -19.36 -10.88 -18.26
N PHE A 23 -18.48 -11.53 -19.04
CA PHE A 23 -17.79 -12.76 -18.64
C PHE A 23 -16.35 -12.52 -18.18
N HIS A 24 -15.81 -11.32 -18.40
CA HIS A 24 -14.48 -10.94 -17.92
C HIS A 24 -14.61 -10.07 -16.68
N TRP A 25 -14.15 -10.57 -15.54
CA TRP A 25 -14.31 -9.88 -14.27
C TRP A 25 -12.96 -9.59 -13.62
N GLN A 26 -12.82 -8.38 -13.12
CA GLN A 26 -11.68 -7.96 -12.33
C GLN A 26 -12.12 -7.70 -10.91
N ALA A 27 -11.41 -8.30 -9.96
CA ALA A 27 -11.54 -8.00 -8.55
C ALA A 27 -10.21 -7.46 -8.02
N THR A 28 -10.26 -6.38 -7.24
CA THR A 28 -9.12 -5.79 -6.58
C THR A 28 -9.34 -5.83 -5.07
N ILE A 29 -8.42 -6.48 -4.37
CA ILE A 29 -8.37 -6.48 -2.90
C ILE A 29 -7.37 -5.39 -2.49
N MET A 30 -7.87 -4.23 -2.09
CA MET A 30 -7.08 -3.10 -1.55
C MET A 30 -7.19 -3.06 -0.02
N GLY A 31 -6.49 -3.97 0.65
CA GLY A 31 -6.22 -3.83 2.08
C GLY A 31 -5.09 -2.83 2.29
N PRO A 32 -5.23 -1.79 3.14
CA PRO A 32 -4.08 -0.98 3.54
C PRO A 32 -3.11 -1.89 4.28
N ILE A 33 -1.97 -2.19 3.64
CA ILE A 33 -0.88 -2.86 4.34
C ILE A 33 -0.36 -1.88 5.38
N ALA A 34 -0.50 -2.26 6.64
CA ALA A 34 -0.08 -1.47 7.78
C ALA A 34 0.68 -2.34 8.78
N PHE A 35 1.66 -1.73 9.43
CA PHE A 35 2.36 -2.35 10.56
C PHE A 35 1.48 -2.30 11.81
N THR A 36 1.28 -3.46 12.42
CA THR A 36 0.64 -3.55 13.75
C THR A 36 1.62 -3.17 14.86
N THR A 37 2.90 -3.49 14.67
CA THR A 37 4.00 -3.07 15.55
C THR A 37 4.34 -1.60 15.28
N LYS A 38 4.52 -0.80 16.34
CA LYS A 38 5.00 0.58 16.19
C LYS A 38 6.44 0.57 15.66
N ILE A 39 6.69 1.36 14.61
CA ILE A 39 8.00 1.49 13.98
C ILE A 39 8.34 2.98 13.90
N TYR A 40 9.58 3.33 14.22
CA TYR A 40 10.12 4.67 14.01
C TYR A 40 10.81 4.75 12.65
N HIS A 41 10.13 5.31 11.65
CA HIS A 41 10.61 5.30 10.27
C HIS A 41 10.04 6.48 9.46
N PRO A 42 10.81 7.14 8.59
CA PRO A 42 10.36 8.34 7.87
C PRO A 42 9.19 8.07 6.90
N ASN A 43 9.07 6.85 6.36
CA ASN A 43 7.99 6.47 5.43
C ASN A 43 6.85 5.67 6.09
N ILE A 44 6.82 5.51 7.42
CA ILE A 44 5.76 4.80 8.15
C ILE A 44 5.21 5.72 9.24
N ASN A 45 3.89 5.93 9.27
CA ASN A 45 3.27 6.79 10.28
C ASN A 45 2.98 6.03 11.60
N SER A 46 2.54 6.76 12.62
CA SER A 46 2.20 6.20 13.94
C SER A 46 1.05 5.18 13.94
N ASN A 47 0.22 5.20 12.90
CA ASN A 47 -0.85 4.23 12.66
C ASN A 47 -0.37 3.01 11.88
N GLY A 48 0.93 2.92 11.58
CA GLY A 48 1.55 1.84 10.83
C GLY A 48 1.31 1.90 9.32
N SER A 49 0.65 2.94 8.81
CA SER A 49 0.38 3.08 7.38
C SER A 49 1.67 3.33 6.60
N ILE A 50 1.76 2.69 5.44
CA ILE A 50 2.89 2.83 4.52
C ILE A 50 2.37 3.46 3.23
N CYS A 51 3.07 4.47 2.71
CA CYS A 51 2.80 4.99 1.38
C CYS A 51 3.77 4.33 0.38
N LEU A 52 3.34 3.22 -0.22
CA LEU A 52 4.05 2.55 -1.31
C LEU A 52 3.36 2.86 -2.62
N ASP A 53 4.11 3.45 -3.54
CA ASP A 53 3.69 3.74 -4.92
C ASP A 53 3.26 2.48 -5.69
N ILE A 54 3.90 1.33 -5.45
CA ILE A 54 3.49 0.01 -5.97
C ILE A 54 2.11 -0.46 -5.48
N LEU A 55 1.60 0.13 -4.39
CA LEU A 55 0.24 -0.12 -3.88
C LEU A 55 -0.74 0.98 -4.31
N ARG A 56 -0.26 2.03 -5.00
CA ARG A 56 -1.06 3.14 -5.51
C ARG A 56 -0.98 3.21 -7.03
N SER A 57 -0.14 4.11 -7.56
CA SER A 57 -0.04 4.41 -9.00
C SER A 57 0.67 3.33 -9.81
N GLN A 58 1.56 2.56 -9.19
CA GLN A 58 2.32 1.50 -9.85
C GLN A 58 1.74 0.10 -9.58
N TRP A 59 0.50 0.03 -9.08
CA TRP A 59 -0.16 -1.25 -8.86
C TRP A 59 -0.39 -1.99 -10.18
N SER A 60 -0.11 -3.29 -10.19
CA SER A 60 -0.34 -4.19 -11.33
C SER A 60 -0.93 -5.51 -10.84
N PRO A 61 -1.85 -6.14 -11.60
CA PRO A 61 -2.37 -7.48 -11.29
C PRO A 61 -1.28 -8.56 -11.19
N ALA A 62 -0.10 -8.33 -11.77
CA ALA A 62 1.06 -9.22 -11.70
C ALA A 62 1.93 -9.02 -10.44
N LEU A 63 1.57 -8.09 -9.54
CA LEU A 63 2.24 -7.92 -8.26
C LEU A 63 1.79 -9.02 -7.30
N THR A 64 2.75 -9.85 -6.92
CA THR A 64 2.53 -10.88 -5.90
C THR A 64 2.76 -10.31 -4.51
N VAL A 65 2.19 -10.95 -3.49
CA VAL A 65 2.47 -10.64 -2.08
C VAL A 65 3.97 -10.64 -1.80
N SER A 66 4.73 -11.56 -2.42
CA SER A 66 6.19 -11.61 -2.30
C SER A 66 6.88 -10.32 -2.78
N LYS A 67 6.47 -9.76 -3.94
CA LYS A 67 7.03 -8.50 -4.46
C LYS A 67 6.71 -7.32 -3.54
N VAL A 68 5.50 -7.30 -2.98
CA VAL A 68 5.07 -6.28 -2.03
C VAL A 68 5.89 -6.34 -0.74
N LEU A 69 6.06 -7.55 -0.17
CA LEU A 69 6.88 -7.74 1.03
C LEU A 69 8.35 -7.41 0.78
N LEU A 70 8.91 -7.78 -0.39
CA LEU A 70 10.28 -7.42 -0.76
C LEU A 70 10.46 -5.89 -0.85
N SER A 71 9.49 -5.18 -1.41
CA SER A 71 9.52 -3.72 -1.48
C SER A 71 9.44 -3.09 -0.08
N ILE A 72 8.62 -3.63 0.82
CA ILE A 72 8.57 -3.20 2.23
C ILE A 72 9.90 -3.47 2.93
N CYS A 73 10.50 -4.66 2.76
CA CYS A 73 11.82 -4.96 3.33
C CYS A 73 12.89 -4.00 2.80
N SER A 74 12.88 -3.71 1.51
CA SER A 74 13.80 -2.72 0.91
C SER A 74 13.60 -1.34 1.53
N LEU A 75 12.35 -0.92 1.75
CA LEU A 75 12.05 0.37 2.38
C LEU A 75 12.53 0.43 3.84
N LEU A 76 12.46 -0.69 4.58
CA LEU A 76 12.96 -0.78 5.95
C LEU A 76 14.50 -0.77 6.01
N CYS A 77 15.19 -1.33 5.01
CA CYS A 77 16.64 -1.29 4.93
C CYS A 77 17.15 0.07 4.45
N ASP A 78 16.48 0.66 3.48
CA ASP A 78 16.85 1.91 2.81
C ASP A 78 15.66 2.88 2.84
N PRO A 79 15.50 3.65 3.93
CA PRO A 79 14.44 4.65 4.04
C PRO A 79 14.57 5.73 2.97
N ASN A 80 13.45 6.27 2.50
CA ASN A 80 13.42 7.38 1.55
C ASN A 80 13.09 8.70 2.26
N PRO A 81 14.10 9.51 2.64
CA PRO A 81 13.87 10.77 3.34
C PRO A 81 13.47 11.93 2.40
N ASP A 82 13.46 11.74 1.08
CA ASP A 82 13.04 12.74 0.10
C ASP A 82 11.54 12.71 -0.18
N ASP A 83 10.89 11.57 0.07
CA ASP A 83 9.43 11.42 0.07
C ASP A 83 8.90 10.84 1.41
N PRO A 84 9.05 11.58 2.52
CA PRO A 84 8.70 11.07 3.83
C PRO A 84 7.20 11.17 4.12
N LEU A 85 6.65 10.12 4.72
CA LEU A 85 5.30 10.17 5.30
C LEU A 85 5.29 10.94 6.62
N VAL A 86 6.43 11.01 7.31
CA VAL A 86 6.64 11.75 8.55
C VAL A 86 7.86 12.67 8.38
N PRO A 87 7.65 13.96 8.03
CA PRO A 87 8.73 14.90 7.75
C PRO A 87 9.70 15.10 8.91
N ASP A 88 9.21 15.11 10.15
CA ASP A 88 10.04 15.29 11.34
C ASP A 88 11.09 14.17 11.49
N ILE A 89 10.67 12.92 11.28
CA ILE A 89 11.57 11.76 11.34
C ILE A 89 12.57 11.82 10.19
N ALA A 90 12.16 12.26 9.00
CA ALA A 90 13.05 12.40 7.85
C ALA A 90 14.08 13.51 8.04
N GLN A 91 13.70 14.60 8.71
CA GLN A 91 14.61 15.67 9.06
C GLN A 91 15.66 15.17 10.07
N ILE A 92 15.24 14.45 11.11
CA ILE A 92 16.16 13.81 12.07
C ILE A 92 17.09 12.83 11.33
N TYR A 93 16.54 11.97 10.46
CA TYR A 93 17.33 11.02 9.67
C TYR A 93 18.35 11.68 8.73
N LYS A 94 18.05 12.88 8.21
CA LYS A 94 18.95 13.66 7.34
C LYS A 94 19.99 14.44 8.14
N SER A 95 19.60 14.97 9.31
CA SER A 95 20.45 15.83 10.14
C SER A 95 21.39 15.04 11.05
N ASP A 96 20.96 13.87 11.52
CA ASP A 96 21.63 13.05 12.55
C ASP A 96 22.11 11.73 11.94
N LYS A 97 22.92 11.81 10.87
CA LYS A 97 23.71 10.65 10.40
C LYS A 97 25.00 10.55 11.21
N GLU A 98 24.88 10.28 12.50
CA GLU A 98 25.99 9.74 13.32
C GLU A 98 25.84 8.23 13.51
#